data_AF-A0A496BCI6-F1
#
_entry.id   AF-A0A496BCI6-F1
#
_cell.length_a   1.000
_cell.length_b   1.000
_cell.length_c   1.000
_cell.angle_alpha   90.00
_cell.angle_beta   90.00
_cell.angle_gamma   90.00
#
_symmetry.space_group_name_H-M   'P 1'
#
loop_
_entity.id
_entity.type
_entity.pdbx_description
1 polymer ?
#
loop_
_entity_poly.entity_id
_entity_poly.type
_entity_poly.pdbx_seq_one_letter_code
_entity_poly.pdbx_strand_id
1 'polypeptide(L)'
;MKPIFKSSQLFYFAFLLGMLPFFGCGGDEDRSVVSRELSFEEFKFPPGTSGPEWQVSEAYIAELLEDHSPDWHLREDPEWREKGYLAQLLKQFGDIPEVRYLIAYDRHPGEKTRDQIVARMEAKYRLWPNAQNRKALEQIKTLPEGLVEPPGPPGEVEREWAKRDPEGYYVHLLGNLIRDYGDIPEVYIVADFQGRLMRGEKLTDAEHQRHNEAVNVLMNMDAQLE
;
A
#
# COMPACT_ATOMS: atom_id res chain seq x y z
N MET A 1 -63.50 21.99 1.78
CA MET A 1 -62.23 21.28 1.51
C MET A 1 -61.11 21.98 2.27
N LYS A 2 -60.48 21.32 3.24
CA LYS A 2 -59.33 21.85 3.99
C LYS A 2 -58.11 20.97 3.67
N PRO A 3 -56.95 21.52 3.28
CA PRO A 3 -55.74 20.73 3.18
C PRO A 3 -55.16 20.50 4.58
N ILE A 4 -54.92 19.23 4.90
CA ILE A 4 -54.20 18.78 6.09
C ILE A 4 -52.71 18.89 5.76
N PHE A 5 -52.09 20.00 6.15
CA PHE A 5 -50.64 20.16 6.08
C PHE A 5 -50.02 19.37 7.25
N LYS A 6 -49.31 18.28 6.96
CA LYS A 6 -48.68 17.43 7.99
C LYS A 6 -47.49 18.16 8.61
N SER A 7 -47.68 18.67 9.82
CA SER A 7 -46.67 19.32 10.69
C SER A 7 -45.43 18.47 11.04
N SER A 8 -45.35 17.23 10.58
CA SER A 8 -44.28 16.29 10.92
C SER A 8 -43.03 16.41 10.04
N GLN A 9 -43.11 17.04 8.86
CA GLN A 9 -41.93 17.20 7.99
C GLN A 9 -41.07 18.43 8.30
N LEU A 10 -41.62 19.44 8.99
CA LEU A 10 -40.87 20.64 9.38
C LEU A 10 -39.93 20.39 10.58
N PHE A 11 -40.19 19.36 11.39
CA PHE A 11 -39.31 19.02 12.53
C PHE A 11 -38.01 18.33 12.11
N TYR A 12 -38.01 17.57 11.01
CA TYR A 12 -36.79 16.90 10.53
C TYR A 12 -35.79 17.86 9.89
N PHE A 13 -36.26 18.94 9.24
CA PHE A 13 -35.37 19.93 8.62
C PHE A 13 -34.66 20.82 9.65
N ALA A 14 -35.29 21.12 10.79
CA ALA A 14 -34.66 21.89 11.86
C ALA A 14 -33.59 21.10 12.62
N PHE A 15 -33.71 19.76 12.71
CA PHE A 15 -32.73 18.91 13.37
C PHE A 15 -31.48 18.67 12.51
N LEU A 16 -31.64 18.61 11.18
CA LEU A 16 -30.51 18.47 10.24
C LEU A 16 -29.68 19.75 10.09
N LEU A 17 -30.28 20.94 10.20
CA LEU A 17 -29.52 22.19 10.17
C LEU A 17 -28.81 22.55 11.50
N GLY A 18 -29.25 21.97 12.62
CA GLY A 18 -28.65 22.22 13.95
C GLY A 18 -27.35 21.46 14.23
N MET A 19 -27.04 20.43 13.43
CA MET A 19 -25.81 19.62 13.56
C MET A 19 -24.61 20.19 12.77
N LEU A 20 -24.81 21.27 12.00
CA LEU A 20 -23.77 21.86 11.15
C LEU A 20 -22.68 22.70 11.86
N PRO A 21 -22.73 23.07 13.16
CA PRO A 21 -21.61 23.77 13.78
C PRO A 21 -20.67 22.90 14.66
N PHE A 22 -20.81 21.57 14.70
CA PHE A 22 -19.92 20.70 15.50
C PHE A 22 -18.81 19.98 14.72
N PHE A 23 -18.65 20.25 13.41
CA PHE A 23 -17.46 19.82 12.64
C PHE A 23 -16.34 20.87 12.69
N GLY A 24 -16.01 21.34 13.89
CA GLY A 24 -14.89 22.24 14.15
C GLY A 24 -14.13 21.79 15.40
N CYS A 25 -12.83 21.55 15.23
CA CYS A 25 -11.82 21.18 16.23
C CYS A 25 -11.82 19.72 16.72
N GLY A 26 -11.17 18.87 15.92
CA GLY A 26 -10.58 17.61 16.38
C GLY A 26 -9.17 17.45 15.82
N GLY A 27 -8.20 18.21 16.36
CA GLY A 27 -6.77 17.88 16.26
C GLY A 27 -5.98 18.52 15.10
N ASP A 28 -5.86 19.85 15.07
CA ASP A 28 -4.82 20.55 14.28
C ASP A 28 -3.44 20.53 14.97
N GLU A 29 -3.06 19.43 15.64
CA GLU A 29 -1.72 19.32 16.27
C GLU A 29 -0.64 18.71 15.36
N ASP A 30 -0.95 18.34 14.11
CA ASP A 30 0.09 17.82 13.18
C ASP A 30 0.04 18.43 11.76
N ARG A 31 -0.64 19.57 11.59
CA ARG A 31 -0.60 20.32 10.31
C ARG A 31 0.51 21.36 10.22
N SER A 32 1.33 21.52 11.25
CA SER A 32 2.44 22.50 11.27
C SER A 32 3.84 21.90 11.04
N VAL A 33 3.97 20.58 10.80
CA VAL A 33 5.29 19.94 10.61
C VAL A 33 5.61 19.59 9.15
N VAL A 34 4.64 19.52 8.24
CA VAL A 34 4.89 19.20 6.81
C VAL A 34 4.91 20.46 5.93
N SER A 35 5.47 21.54 6.48
CA SER A 35 6.04 22.63 5.69
C SER A 35 7.43 22.97 6.17
N ARG A 36 8.07 22.05 6.93
CA ARG A 36 9.52 22.01 6.98
C ARG A 36 9.91 21.79 5.53
N GLU A 37 10.53 22.80 4.92
CA GLU A 37 11.20 22.71 3.63
C GLU A 37 11.78 21.31 3.54
N LEU A 38 11.11 20.42 2.82
CA LEU A 38 11.78 19.28 2.23
C LEU A 38 12.71 19.99 1.27
N SER A 39 13.90 20.36 1.75
CA SER A 39 15.04 20.46 0.87
C SER A 39 15.07 19.09 0.25
N PHE A 40 14.46 18.95 -0.92
CA PHE A 40 14.56 17.78 -1.77
C PHE A 40 16.02 17.75 -2.15
N GLU A 41 16.86 17.26 -1.23
CA GLU A 41 18.17 16.78 -1.58
C GLU A 41 17.92 15.85 -2.76
N GLU A 42 18.59 16.18 -3.86
CA GLU A 42 18.56 15.43 -5.10
C GLU A 42 18.56 13.93 -4.78
N PHE A 43 17.57 13.20 -5.29
CA PHE A 43 17.48 11.77 -5.03
C PHE A 43 18.77 11.09 -5.48
N LYS A 44 19.51 10.53 -4.51
CA LYS A 44 20.78 9.88 -4.80
C LYS A 44 20.51 8.42 -5.09
N PHE A 45 20.80 8.01 -6.32
CA PHE A 45 20.81 6.61 -6.69
C PHE A 45 21.81 5.84 -5.82
N PRO A 46 21.42 4.68 -5.26
CA PRO A 46 22.30 3.90 -4.41
C PRO A 46 23.49 3.33 -5.22
N PRO A 47 24.62 3.02 -4.56
CA PRO A 47 25.75 2.38 -5.22
C PRO A 47 25.33 1.12 -5.99
N GLY A 48 25.95 0.89 -7.15
CA GLY A 48 25.65 -0.28 -8.00
C GLY A 48 24.38 -0.14 -8.85
N THR A 49 23.70 1.01 -8.85
CA THR A 49 22.55 1.29 -9.75
C THR A 49 22.89 2.24 -10.90
N SER A 50 24.17 2.49 -11.14
CA SER A 50 24.68 3.27 -12.27
C SER A 50 24.88 2.43 -13.55
N GLY A 51 24.69 1.11 -13.48
CA GLY A 51 24.85 0.20 -14.60
C GLY A 51 23.77 0.40 -15.68
N PRO A 52 24.03 0.03 -16.95
CA PRO A 52 23.07 0.16 -18.04
C PRO A 52 21.76 -0.60 -17.78
N GLU A 53 21.80 -1.67 -17.01
CA GLU A 53 20.64 -2.48 -16.62
C GLU A 53 19.71 -1.80 -15.60
N TRP A 54 20.16 -0.72 -14.97
CA TRP A 54 19.35 0.15 -14.09
C TRP A 54 18.89 1.42 -14.80
N GLN A 55 19.29 1.63 -16.06
CA GLN A 55 18.84 2.77 -16.85
C GLN A 55 17.50 2.47 -17.53
N VAL A 56 16.52 3.33 -17.29
CA VAL A 56 15.25 3.31 -18.01
C VAL A 56 15.38 4.19 -19.24
N SER A 57 15.25 3.60 -20.43
CA SER A 57 15.39 4.32 -21.69
C SER A 57 14.18 5.21 -21.96
N GLU A 58 14.40 6.32 -22.66
CA GLU A 58 13.32 7.22 -23.11
C GLU A 58 12.27 6.48 -23.96
N ALA A 59 12.72 5.55 -24.80
CA ALA A 59 11.82 4.73 -25.63
C ALA A 59 10.87 3.87 -24.77
N TYR A 60 11.37 3.34 -23.65
CA TYR A 60 10.55 2.54 -22.74
C TYR A 60 9.58 3.42 -21.92
N ILE A 61 10.00 4.61 -21.50
CA ILE A 61 9.09 5.59 -20.88
C ILE A 61 7.97 5.98 -21.84
N ALA A 62 8.31 6.23 -23.11
CA ALA A 62 7.33 6.53 -24.15
C ALA A 62 6.35 5.36 -24.37
N GLU A 63 6.84 4.11 -24.40
CA GLU A 63 6.00 2.90 -24.48
C GLU A 63 5.00 2.83 -23.31
N LEU A 64 5.46 3.03 -22.08
CA LEU A 64 4.59 3.02 -20.89
C LEU A 64 3.53 4.12 -20.94
N LEU A 65 3.88 5.30 -21.47
CA LEU A 65 2.95 6.42 -21.56
C LEU A 65 1.93 6.25 -22.69
N GLU A 66 2.27 5.58 -23.78
CA GLU A 66 1.34 5.30 -24.90
C GLU A 66 0.20 4.35 -24.48
N ASP A 67 0.45 3.45 -23.53
CA ASP A 67 -0.53 2.50 -23.05
C ASP A 67 -1.42 3.09 -21.94
N HIS A 68 -2.72 3.20 -22.20
CA HIS A 68 -3.69 3.95 -21.38
C HIS A 68 -4.85 3.11 -20.84
N SER A 69 -4.68 1.80 -20.59
CA SER A 69 -5.78 1.01 -19.99
C SER A 69 -5.97 1.39 -18.51
N PRO A 70 -7.07 2.09 -18.11
CA PRO A 70 -7.33 2.38 -16.70
C PRO A 70 -7.60 1.09 -15.89
N ASP A 71 -8.07 0.04 -16.57
CA ASP A 71 -8.41 -1.26 -15.99
C ASP A 71 -7.23 -2.24 -15.98
N TRP A 72 -6.00 -1.75 -15.98
CA TRP A 72 -4.81 -2.61 -16.02
C TRP A 72 -4.79 -3.64 -14.89
N HIS A 73 -5.26 -3.26 -13.70
CA HIS A 73 -5.31 -4.09 -12.49
C HIS A 73 -6.30 -5.27 -12.60
N LEU A 74 -7.22 -5.23 -13.57
CA LEU A 74 -8.20 -6.29 -13.83
C LEU A 74 -7.70 -7.33 -14.85
N ARG A 75 -6.55 -7.12 -15.47
CA ARG A 75 -6.02 -8.06 -16.49
C ARG A 75 -5.37 -9.28 -15.84
N GLU A 76 -5.62 -10.44 -16.43
CA GLU A 76 -5.02 -11.70 -15.98
C GLU A 76 -3.51 -11.75 -16.21
N ASP A 77 -3.04 -11.17 -17.32
CA ASP A 77 -1.64 -11.16 -17.71
C ASP A 77 -0.78 -10.32 -16.72
N PRO A 78 0.17 -10.95 -16.00
CA PRO A 78 1.04 -10.26 -15.06
C PRO A 78 1.91 -9.17 -15.68
N GLU A 79 2.41 -9.37 -16.90
CA GLU A 79 3.26 -8.37 -17.57
C GLU A 79 2.45 -7.12 -17.90
N TRP A 80 1.19 -7.29 -18.29
CA TRP A 80 0.27 -6.18 -18.51
C TRP A 80 -0.06 -5.42 -17.23
N ARG A 81 -0.25 -6.13 -16.11
CA ARG A 81 -0.49 -5.49 -14.81
C ARG A 81 0.70 -4.67 -14.37
N GLU A 82 1.91 -5.21 -14.52
CA GLU A 82 3.14 -4.48 -14.20
C GLU A 82 3.28 -3.22 -15.07
N LYS A 83 3.18 -3.33 -16.39
CA LYS A 83 3.25 -2.17 -17.29
C LYS A 83 2.20 -1.12 -16.94
N GLY A 84 0.97 -1.52 -16.66
CA GLY A 84 -0.11 -0.61 -16.27
C GLY A 84 0.18 0.14 -14.96
N TYR A 85 0.71 -0.56 -13.96
CA TYR A 85 1.16 0.07 -12.72
C TYR A 85 2.27 1.11 -12.97
N LEU A 86 3.30 0.76 -13.73
CA LEU A 86 4.41 1.66 -14.04
C LEU A 86 3.95 2.88 -14.86
N ALA A 87 3.04 2.68 -15.81
CA ALA A 87 2.41 3.75 -16.57
C ALA A 87 1.61 4.69 -15.66
N GLN A 88 0.90 4.15 -14.66
CA GLN A 88 0.18 4.95 -13.68
C GLN A 88 1.13 5.80 -12.82
N LEU A 89 2.29 5.26 -12.41
CA LEU A 89 3.30 6.05 -11.69
C LEU A 89 3.74 7.27 -12.50
N LEU A 90 4.08 7.07 -13.77
CA LEU A 90 4.51 8.14 -14.67
C LEU A 90 3.40 9.18 -14.89
N LYS A 91 2.15 8.76 -14.99
CA LYS A 91 1.01 9.69 -15.17
C LYS A 91 0.74 10.50 -13.90
N GLN A 92 0.87 9.87 -12.73
CA GLN A 92 0.56 10.51 -11.45
C GLN A 92 1.66 11.48 -11.00
N PHE A 93 2.93 11.09 -11.15
CA PHE A 93 4.08 11.83 -10.59
C PHE A 93 4.97 12.48 -11.65
N GLY A 94 4.77 12.14 -12.92
CA GLY A 94 5.64 12.56 -14.00
C GLY A 94 6.90 11.71 -14.11
N ASP A 95 7.74 12.07 -15.07
CA ASP A 95 9.03 11.44 -15.31
C ASP A 95 10.13 12.08 -14.45
N ILE A 96 10.18 11.67 -13.19
CA ILE A 96 11.13 12.16 -12.18
C ILE A 96 12.08 11.04 -11.72
N PRO A 97 13.24 11.36 -11.12
CA PRO A 97 14.24 10.35 -10.72
C PRO A 97 13.69 9.23 -9.84
N GLU A 98 12.81 9.53 -8.90
CA GLU A 98 12.18 8.56 -8.00
C GLU A 98 11.32 7.55 -8.78
N VAL A 99 10.53 8.00 -9.75
CA VAL A 99 9.70 7.13 -10.60
C VAL A 99 10.57 6.27 -11.49
N ARG A 100 11.60 6.84 -12.12
CA ARG A 100 12.57 6.07 -12.91
C ARG A 100 13.28 5.01 -12.08
N TYR A 101 13.63 5.32 -10.83
CA TYR A 101 14.23 4.35 -9.92
C TYR A 101 13.28 3.21 -9.60
N LEU A 102 12.01 3.49 -9.28
CA LEU A 102 11.02 2.43 -9.02
C LEU A 102 10.82 1.53 -10.25
N ILE A 103 10.73 2.11 -11.45
CA ILE A 103 10.65 1.36 -12.71
C ILE A 103 11.89 0.46 -12.89
N ALA A 104 13.09 1.01 -12.74
CA ALA A 104 14.33 0.25 -12.87
C ALA A 104 14.40 -0.87 -11.81
N TYR A 105 14.02 -0.56 -10.58
CA TYR A 105 14.04 -1.48 -9.46
C TYR A 105 13.11 -2.66 -9.68
N ASP A 106 11.86 -2.43 -10.10
CA ASP A 106 10.87 -3.49 -10.28
C ASP A 106 11.19 -4.35 -11.52
N ARG A 107 11.75 -3.76 -12.59
CA ARG A 107 12.17 -4.50 -13.80
C ARG A 107 13.41 -5.36 -13.61
N HIS A 108 14.33 -4.95 -12.74
CA HIS A 108 15.63 -5.59 -12.66
C HIS A 108 15.49 -6.93 -11.93
N PRO A 109 15.73 -8.08 -12.58
CA PRO A 109 15.59 -9.39 -11.95
C PRO A 109 16.73 -9.66 -10.97
N GLY A 110 16.47 -10.50 -9.97
CA GLY A 110 17.50 -11.00 -9.05
C GLY A 110 17.55 -10.30 -7.69
N GLU A 111 18.59 -10.62 -6.94
CA GLU A 111 18.75 -10.17 -5.57
C GLU A 111 18.99 -8.66 -5.48
N LYS A 112 18.34 -8.02 -4.51
CA LYS A 112 18.43 -6.59 -4.27
C LYS A 112 19.28 -6.36 -3.05
N THR A 113 20.22 -5.43 -3.14
CA THR A 113 21.01 -5.03 -1.97
C THR A 113 20.13 -4.26 -0.99
N ARG A 114 20.54 -4.24 0.28
CA ARG A 114 19.88 -3.43 1.31
C ARG A 114 19.78 -1.95 0.88
N ASP A 115 20.84 -1.39 0.32
CA ASP A 115 20.84 0.00 -0.15
C ASP A 115 19.83 0.24 -1.26
N GLN A 116 19.68 -0.71 -2.18
CA GLN A 116 18.66 -0.64 -3.22
C GLN A 116 17.24 -0.67 -2.65
N ILE A 117 17.02 -1.50 -1.63
CA ILE A 117 15.72 -1.61 -0.95
C ILE A 117 15.42 -0.35 -0.15
N VAL A 118 16.40 0.21 0.56
CA VAL A 118 16.28 1.50 1.26
C VAL A 118 15.94 2.60 0.26
N ALA A 119 16.66 2.71 -0.86
CA ALA A 119 16.38 3.71 -1.89
C ALA A 119 14.98 3.55 -2.51
N ARG A 120 14.49 2.30 -2.65
CA ARG A 120 13.12 2.04 -3.12
C ARG A 120 12.09 2.60 -2.14
N MET A 121 12.29 2.35 -0.85
CA MET A 121 11.39 2.87 0.18
C MET A 121 11.50 4.39 0.32
N GLU A 122 12.68 4.96 0.11
CA GLU A 122 12.87 6.41 0.08
C GLU A 122 12.13 7.04 -1.10
N ALA A 123 12.25 6.47 -2.31
CA ALA A 123 11.49 6.91 -3.48
C ALA A 123 9.98 6.85 -3.20
N LYS A 124 9.48 5.73 -2.65
CA LYS A 124 8.06 5.62 -2.24
C LYS A 124 7.64 6.67 -1.23
N TYR A 125 8.46 6.93 -0.21
CA TYR A 125 8.14 7.95 0.79
C TYR A 125 8.12 9.37 0.19
N ARG A 126 9.01 9.67 -0.76
CA ARG A 126 9.01 10.96 -1.48
C ARG A 126 7.78 11.15 -2.35
N LEU A 127 7.34 10.09 -3.06
CA LEU A 127 6.13 10.11 -3.89
C LEU A 127 4.84 10.18 -3.05
N TRP A 128 4.81 9.49 -1.91
CA TRP A 128 3.68 9.46 -0.98
C TRP A 128 4.14 9.70 0.46
N PRO A 129 4.31 10.97 0.88
CA PRO A 129 4.85 11.30 2.19
C PRO A 129 3.81 11.14 3.29
N ASN A 130 3.55 9.90 3.69
CA ASN A 130 2.64 9.55 4.78
C ASN A 130 3.36 8.83 5.93
N ALA A 131 2.70 8.72 7.09
CA ALA A 131 3.25 8.11 8.29
C ALA A 131 3.65 6.64 8.09
N GLN A 132 2.89 5.90 7.27
CA GLN A 132 3.13 4.51 6.97
C GLN A 132 4.43 4.32 6.18
N ASN A 133 4.60 5.06 5.08
CA ASN A 133 5.81 5.01 4.26
C ASN A 133 7.04 5.48 5.03
N ARG A 134 6.88 6.49 5.89
CA ARG A 134 7.95 6.91 6.82
C ARG A 134 8.35 5.78 7.75
N LYS A 135 7.38 5.14 8.42
CA LYS A 135 7.64 4.02 9.34
C LYS A 135 8.33 2.85 8.62
N ALA A 136 7.86 2.51 7.42
CA ALA A 136 8.44 1.42 6.64
C ALA A 136 9.88 1.72 6.21
N LEU A 137 10.17 2.96 5.79
CA LEU A 137 11.54 3.40 5.48
C LEU A 137 12.46 3.29 6.70
N GLU A 138 12.03 3.80 7.85
CA GLU A 138 12.82 3.73 9.08
C GLU A 138 13.05 2.29 9.55
N GLN A 139 12.04 1.42 9.42
CA GLN A 139 12.19 -0.01 9.72
C GLN A 139 13.30 -0.64 8.88
N ILE A 140 13.28 -0.47 7.55
CA ILE A 140 14.32 -1.04 6.67
C ILE A 140 15.70 -0.46 6.99
N LYS A 141 15.80 0.84 7.30
CA LYS A 141 17.05 1.48 7.72
C LYS A 141 17.61 0.90 9.02
N THR A 142 16.78 0.33 9.88
CA THR A 142 17.22 -0.31 11.13
C THR A 142 17.54 -1.80 10.98
N LEU A 143 17.14 -2.44 9.87
CA LEU A 143 17.44 -3.86 9.66
C LEU A 143 18.94 -4.08 9.47
N PRO A 144 19.53 -5.10 10.13
CA PRO A 144 20.90 -5.55 9.90
C PRO A 144 21.14 -5.92 8.43
N GLU A 145 22.36 -5.70 7.97
CA GLU A 145 22.82 -6.12 6.65
C GLU A 145 22.71 -7.65 6.53
N GLY A 146 22.04 -8.15 5.49
CA GLY A 146 21.74 -9.58 5.31
C GLY A 146 20.38 -10.07 5.86
N LEU A 147 19.64 -9.26 6.62
CA LEU A 147 18.24 -9.54 6.99
C LEU A 147 17.23 -8.82 6.09
N VAL A 148 17.72 -8.01 5.16
CA VAL A 148 16.90 -7.50 4.06
C VAL A 148 16.92 -8.56 2.98
N GLU A 149 16.19 -9.64 3.22
CA GLU A 149 16.09 -10.73 2.24
C GLU A 149 15.51 -10.15 0.93
N PRO A 150 16.09 -10.50 -0.22
CA PRO A 150 15.57 -10.06 -1.50
C PRO A 150 14.09 -10.47 -1.58
N PRO A 151 13.23 -9.66 -2.23
CA PRO A 151 11.89 -10.11 -2.54
C PRO A 151 12.05 -11.30 -3.49
N GLY A 152 12.06 -12.52 -2.96
CA GLY A 152 11.72 -13.69 -3.74
C GLY A 152 10.33 -13.50 -4.34
N PRO A 153 9.92 -14.35 -5.30
CA PRO A 153 8.58 -14.25 -5.87
C PRO A 153 7.57 -14.13 -4.73
N PRO A 154 6.66 -13.14 -4.76
CA PRO A 154 5.73 -12.86 -3.68
C PRO A 154 5.14 -14.18 -3.15
N GLY A 155 5.39 -14.45 -1.87
CA GLY A 155 4.96 -15.66 -1.19
C GLY A 155 5.99 -16.79 -1.06
N GLU A 156 7.10 -16.91 -1.81
CA GLU A 156 8.04 -18.04 -1.59
C GLU A 156 8.91 -17.86 -0.34
N VAL A 157 9.48 -16.67 -0.14
CA VAL A 157 10.22 -16.33 1.10
C VAL A 157 9.28 -16.37 2.31
N GLU A 158 8.08 -15.79 2.17
CA GLU A 158 7.06 -15.84 3.22
C GLU A 158 6.60 -17.27 3.49
N ARG A 159 6.50 -18.14 2.47
CA ARG A 159 6.21 -19.57 2.66
C ARG A 159 7.35 -20.27 3.39
N GLU A 160 8.60 -20.04 3.03
CA GLU A 160 9.75 -20.65 3.72
C GLU A 160 9.89 -20.14 5.16
N TRP A 161 9.63 -18.87 5.41
CA TRP A 161 9.55 -18.33 6.77
C TRP A 161 8.38 -18.96 7.54
N ALA A 162 7.18 -19.00 6.97
CA ALA A 162 6.02 -19.63 7.59
C ALA A 162 6.23 -21.13 7.88
N LYS A 163 7.05 -21.84 7.08
CA LYS A 163 7.45 -23.22 7.35
C LYS A 163 8.48 -23.32 8.49
N ARG A 164 9.49 -22.43 8.51
CA ARG A 164 10.59 -22.45 9.49
C ARG A 164 10.14 -21.98 10.87
N ASP A 165 9.32 -20.94 10.92
CA ASP A 165 8.83 -20.28 12.13
C ASP A 165 7.37 -19.82 11.93
N PRO A 166 6.41 -20.76 12.03
CA PRO A 166 5.00 -20.47 11.77
C PRO A 166 4.38 -19.50 12.76
N GLU A 167 4.82 -19.51 14.02
CA GLU A 167 4.34 -18.59 15.05
C GLU A 167 4.89 -17.19 14.82
N GLY A 168 6.19 -17.05 14.54
CA GLY A 168 6.79 -15.75 14.22
C GLY A 168 6.19 -15.12 12.96
N TYR A 169 5.93 -15.93 11.92
CA TYR A 169 5.24 -15.46 10.73
C TYR A 169 3.80 -15.00 11.03
N TYR A 170 3.03 -15.77 11.81
CA TYR A 170 1.67 -15.38 12.21
C TYR A 170 1.66 -14.06 13.00
N VAL A 171 2.57 -13.91 13.98
CA VAL A 171 2.70 -12.67 14.76
C VAL A 171 3.08 -11.49 13.86
N HIS A 172 3.99 -11.69 12.90
CA HIS A 172 4.37 -10.66 11.93
C HIS A 172 3.19 -10.23 11.06
N LEU A 173 2.48 -11.20 10.48
CA LEU A 173 1.32 -10.95 9.63
C LEU A 173 0.19 -10.25 10.40
N LEU A 174 -0.15 -10.76 11.57
CA LEU A 174 -1.16 -10.18 12.45
C LEU A 174 -0.78 -8.75 12.84
N GLY A 175 0.49 -8.50 13.17
CA GLY A 175 0.99 -7.17 13.50
C GLY A 175 0.87 -6.18 12.34
N ASN A 176 1.09 -6.61 11.10
CA ASN A 176 0.87 -5.79 9.91
C ASN A 176 -0.62 -5.50 9.72
N LEU A 177 -1.49 -6.51 9.81
CA LEU A 177 -2.93 -6.33 9.64
C LEU A 177 -3.56 -5.47 10.74
N ILE A 178 -3.19 -5.65 12.02
CA ILE A 178 -3.66 -4.79 13.12
C ILE A 178 -3.19 -3.35 12.91
N ARG A 179 -1.97 -3.15 12.42
CA ARG A 179 -1.45 -1.82 12.13
C ARG A 179 -2.26 -1.13 11.03
N ASP A 180 -2.63 -1.87 9.98
CA ASP A 180 -3.23 -1.31 8.78
C ASP A 180 -4.77 -1.16 8.93
N TYR A 181 -5.43 -2.07 9.66
CA TYR A 181 -6.91 -2.10 9.77
C TYR A 181 -7.45 -1.99 11.21
N GLY A 182 -6.57 -1.92 12.22
CA GLY A 182 -6.96 -1.90 13.63
C GLY A 182 -7.14 -3.30 14.26
N ASP A 183 -7.30 -3.31 15.58
CA ASP A 183 -7.47 -4.53 16.37
C ASP A 183 -8.96 -4.98 16.36
N ILE A 184 -9.38 -5.54 15.23
CA ILE A 184 -10.77 -5.98 14.99
C ILE A 184 -10.83 -7.48 14.67
N PRO A 185 -11.97 -8.17 14.92
CA PRO A 185 -12.08 -9.62 14.70
C PRO A 185 -11.67 -10.12 13.31
N GLU A 186 -11.96 -9.35 12.27
CA GLU A 186 -11.70 -9.68 10.87
C GLU A 186 -10.21 -9.79 10.56
N VAL A 187 -9.38 -8.97 11.23
CA VAL A 187 -7.91 -9.04 11.10
C VAL A 187 -7.39 -10.40 11.56
N TYR A 188 -7.89 -10.93 12.67
CA TYR A 188 -7.49 -12.25 13.18
C TYR A 188 -7.93 -13.37 12.25
N ILE A 189 -9.11 -13.23 11.62
CA ILE A 189 -9.61 -14.21 10.64
C ILE A 189 -8.69 -14.25 9.42
N VAL A 190 -8.29 -13.09 8.89
CA VAL A 190 -7.39 -13.00 7.74
C VAL A 190 -6.00 -13.54 8.10
N ALA A 191 -5.45 -13.14 9.25
CA ALA A 191 -4.14 -13.58 9.72
C ALA A 191 -4.07 -15.10 9.93
N ASP A 192 -5.08 -15.68 10.60
CA ASP A 192 -5.15 -17.12 10.86
C ASP A 192 -5.26 -17.90 9.55
N PHE A 193 -6.18 -17.48 8.67
CA PHE A 193 -6.39 -18.14 7.39
C PHE A 193 -5.12 -18.15 6.53
N GLN A 194 -4.45 -17.00 6.38
CA GLN A 194 -3.21 -16.90 5.61
C GLN A 194 -2.07 -17.68 6.29
N GLY A 195 -1.94 -17.63 7.61
CA GLY A 195 -0.96 -18.42 8.34
C GLY A 195 -1.12 -19.93 8.09
N ARG A 196 -2.35 -20.44 8.14
CA ARG A 196 -2.68 -21.84 7.86
C ARG A 196 -2.45 -22.21 6.41
N LEU A 197 -2.83 -21.34 5.47
CA LEU A 197 -2.57 -21.51 4.04
C LEU A 197 -1.07 -21.65 3.75
N MET A 198 -0.24 -20.81 4.36
CA MET A 198 1.23 -20.82 4.16
C MET A 198 1.90 -22.05 4.77
N ARG A 199 1.30 -22.66 5.81
CA ARG A 199 1.71 -23.96 6.36
C ARG A 199 1.25 -25.17 5.52
N GLY A 200 0.48 -24.94 4.45
CA GLY A 200 -0.07 -26.00 3.62
C GLY A 200 -1.18 -26.80 4.30
N GLU A 201 -1.85 -26.21 5.29
CA GLU A 201 -3.02 -26.84 5.90
C GLU A 201 -4.19 -26.91 4.89
N LYS A 202 -4.98 -27.97 4.98
CA LYS A 202 -6.23 -28.07 4.20
C LYS A 202 -7.29 -27.18 4.85
N LEU A 203 -7.85 -26.28 4.05
CA LEU A 203 -8.92 -25.36 4.45
C LEU A 203 -10.23 -25.80 3.82
N THR A 204 -11.33 -25.62 4.55
CA THR A 204 -12.69 -25.97 4.14
C THR A 204 -13.35 -24.81 3.39
N ASP A 205 -14.38 -25.10 2.59
CA ASP A 205 -15.15 -24.07 1.87
C ASP A 205 -15.74 -23.01 2.81
N ALA A 206 -16.17 -23.41 4.00
CA ALA A 206 -16.68 -22.50 5.03
C ALA A 206 -15.60 -21.55 5.56
N GLU A 207 -14.36 -22.02 5.71
CA GLU A 207 -13.22 -21.18 6.10
C GLU A 207 -12.83 -20.21 4.99
N HIS A 208 -12.85 -20.66 3.73
CA HIS A 208 -12.65 -19.79 2.57
C HIS A 208 -13.72 -18.69 2.50
N GLN A 209 -14.99 -19.05 2.70
CA GLN A 209 -16.07 -18.07 2.73
C GLN A 209 -15.88 -17.04 3.85
N ARG A 210 -15.58 -17.50 5.06
CA ARG A 210 -15.35 -16.63 6.22
C ARG A 210 -14.17 -15.69 6.01
N HIS A 211 -13.09 -16.18 5.39
CA HIS A 211 -11.95 -15.36 5.01
C HIS A 211 -12.34 -14.26 4.02
N ASN A 212 -13.07 -14.62 2.96
CA ASN A 212 -13.52 -13.65 1.96
C ASN A 212 -14.44 -12.58 2.55
N GLU A 213 -15.34 -12.95 3.45
CA GLU A 213 -16.19 -12.02 4.19
C GLU A 213 -15.36 -11.04 5.03
N ALA A 214 -14.35 -11.54 5.75
CA ALA A 214 -13.44 -10.71 6.53
C ALA A 214 -12.62 -9.75 5.64
N VAL A 215 -12.05 -10.25 4.53
CA VAL A 215 -11.31 -9.40 3.57
C VAL A 215 -12.22 -8.30 3.01
N ASN A 216 -13.47 -8.60 2.68
CA ASN A 216 -14.40 -7.59 2.19
C ASN A 216 -14.67 -6.48 3.23
N VAL A 217 -14.72 -6.81 4.53
CA VAL A 217 -14.83 -5.79 5.59
C VAL A 217 -13.59 -4.91 5.62
N LEU A 218 -12.38 -5.51 5.60
CA LEU A 218 -11.12 -4.76 5.63
C LEU A 218 -10.99 -3.81 4.41
N MET A 219 -11.30 -4.31 3.21
CA MET A 219 -11.23 -3.52 1.97
C MET A 219 -12.23 -2.35 1.96
N ASN A 220 -13.40 -2.51 2.58
CA ASN A 220 -14.39 -1.44 2.69
C ASN A 220 -14.00 -0.37 3.73
N MET A 221 -13.13 -0.69 4.69
CA MET A 221 -12.59 0.29 5.64
C MET A 221 -11.58 1.23 4.97
N ASP A 222 -10.73 0.70 4.10
CA ASP A 222 -9.77 1.52 3.34
C ASP A 222 -10.48 2.56 2.46
N ALA A 223 -11.59 2.18 1.83
CA ALA A 223 -12.40 3.08 1.00
C ALA A 223 -13.09 4.22 1.78
N GLN A 224 -13.13 4.16 3.11
CA GLN A 224 -13.70 5.22 3.97
C GLN A 224 -12.66 6.22 4.47
N LEU A 225 -11.36 5.93 4.26
CA LEU A 225 -10.24 6.78 4.67
C LEU A 225 -9.75 7.70 3.54
N GLU A 226 -10.27 7.54 2.32
CA GLU A 226 -10.07 8.42 1.15
C GLU A 226 -11.13 9.55 1.08
#